data_AF-A0A183JJT5-F1
#
_entry.id   AF-A0A183JJT5-F1
#
_cell.length_a   1.000
_cell.length_b   1.000
_cell.length_c   1.000
_cell.angle_alpha   90.00
_cell.angle_beta   90.00
_cell.angle_gamma   90.00
#
_symmetry.space_group_name_H-M   'P 1'
#
loop_
_entity.id
_entity.type
_entity.pdbx_description
1 polymer ?
#
loop_
_entity_poly.entity_id
_entity_poly.type
_entity_poly.pdbx_seq_one_letter_code
_entity_poly.pdbx_strand_id
1 'polypeptide(L)'
;VFAGGQSTQYPVTINSIPVFYRGGWIIPRKERIRRSSWLMRSDPYTFVVCLDPQKPDAVGYIYIDDFHSTSKSNAQFFKIIYQRVVDPTGAGVHGGRLRLQRLPLPGETSIVLPKDDVFIPKIERFVIVGFSSPLERITVIDAHKPRRNIGFSITPSSAGFKHVPRIVVVRKPDLSLNDEWEVHFVTGKESRDDL
;
A
#
# COMPACT_ATOMS: atom_id res chain seq x y z
N VAL A 1 -0.47 -14.57 11.56
CA VAL A 1 -0.54 -15.17 10.22
C VAL A 1 -1.20 -16.52 10.36
N PHE A 2 -2.35 -16.70 9.71
CA PHE A 2 -3.03 -17.98 9.58
C PHE A 2 -2.72 -18.51 8.17
N ALA A 3 -2.37 -19.79 8.04
CA ALA A 3 -2.19 -20.38 6.70
C ALA A 3 -3.57 -20.72 6.09
N GLY A 4 -3.66 -20.78 4.77
CA GLY A 4 -4.89 -21.22 4.10
C GLY A 4 -5.19 -22.71 4.32
N GLY A 5 -6.40 -23.14 3.91
CA GLY A 5 -6.77 -24.56 3.90
C GLY A 5 -7.04 -25.18 5.28
N GLN A 6 -7.24 -24.36 6.31
CA GLN A 6 -7.52 -24.83 7.66
C GLN A 6 -8.75 -24.13 8.25
N SER A 7 -9.42 -24.81 9.18
CA SER A 7 -10.39 -24.18 10.08
C SER A 7 -9.66 -23.70 11.32
N THR A 8 -9.94 -22.47 11.77
CA THR A 8 -9.32 -21.89 12.96
C THR A 8 -10.39 -21.35 13.89
N GLN A 9 -10.29 -21.71 15.17
CA GLN A 9 -11.07 -21.10 16.23
C GLN A 9 -10.44 -19.75 16.59
N TYR A 10 -11.20 -18.66 16.48
CA TYR A 10 -10.75 -17.31 16.79
C TYR A 10 -11.59 -16.75 17.96
N PRO A 11 -10.99 -16.43 19.11
CA PRO A 11 -11.74 -15.93 20.26
C PRO A 11 -12.34 -14.56 19.95
N VAL A 12 -13.62 -14.38 20.27
CA VAL A 12 -14.36 -13.14 20.06
C VAL A 12 -15.07 -12.69 21.35
N THR A 13 -15.22 -11.39 21.49
CA THR A 13 -16.05 -10.73 22.51
C THR A 13 -17.19 -9.98 21.83
N ILE A 14 -18.09 -9.37 22.59
CA ILE A 14 -19.17 -8.52 22.06
C ILE A 14 -18.65 -7.36 21.19
N ASN A 15 -17.42 -6.89 21.42
CA ASN A 15 -16.80 -5.80 20.67
C ASN A 15 -15.89 -6.30 19.52
N SER A 16 -15.73 -7.61 19.35
CA SER A 16 -14.85 -8.18 18.34
C SER A 16 -15.55 -8.29 16.99
N ILE A 17 -14.92 -7.77 15.93
CA ILE A 17 -15.33 -7.98 14.55
C ILE A 17 -14.25 -8.83 13.87
N PRO A 18 -14.46 -10.14 13.66
CA PRO A 18 -13.44 -11.03 13.13
C PRO A 18 -13.22 -10.77 11.62
N VAL A 19 -12.22 -9.97 11.30
CA VAL A 19 -11.82 -9.62 9.92
C VAL A 19 -10.36 -10.00 9.71
N PHE A 20 -10.09 -10.61 8.54
CA PHE A 20 -8.75 -11.08 8.19
C PHE A 20 -8.32 -10.46 6.87
N TYR A 21 -7.08 -9.98 6.82
CA TYR A 21 -6.44 -9.59 5.57
C TYR A 21 -5.76 -10.79 4.92
N ARG A 22 -5.99 -10.97 3.62
CA ARG A 22 -5.31 -11.99 2.82
C ARG A 22 -3.94 -11.45 2.37
N GLY A 23 -2.89 -12.26 2.53
CA GLY A 23 -1.57 -11.98 1.95
C GLY A 23 -1.64 -11.88 0.42
N GLY A 24 -0.80 -11.03 -0.17
CA GLY A 24 -0.78 -10.76 -1.60
C GLY A 24 -1.71 -9.62 -2.04
N TRP A 25 -2.37 -8.93 -1.11
CA TRP A 25 -3.34 -7.88 -1.40
C TRP A 25 -3.00 -6.54 -0.77
N ILE A 26 -3.35 -5.47 -1.48
CA ILE A 26 -3.24 -4.09 -1.01
C ILE A 26 -4.63 -3.47 -0.90
N ILE A 27 -4.94 -2.96 0.28
CA ILE A 27 -6.26 -2.39 0.60
C ILE A 27 -6.11 -0.88 0.79
N PRO A 28 -6.57 -0.04 -0.16
CA PRO A 28 -6.63 1.39 0.02
C PRO A 28 -7.78 1.75 0.97
N ARG A 29 -7.50 2.57 1.99
CA ARG A 29 -8.47 2.99 3.00
C ARG A 29 -8.39 4.50 3.24
N LYS A 30 -9.53 5.13 3.52
CA LYS A 30 -9.56 6.47 4.13
C LYS A 30 -9.80 6.27 5.62
N GLU A 31 -8.78 6.55 6.43
CA GLU A 31 -8.83 6.27 7.87
C GLU A 31 -9.34 7.45 8.72
N ARG A 32 -9.52 8.63 8.10
CA ARG A 32 -10.16 9.78 8.75
C ARG A 32 -11.68 9.60 8.73
N ILE A 33 -12.23 9.03 9.80
CA ILE A 33 -13.67 8.82 9.93
C ILE A 33 -14.38 10.17 10.01
N ARG A 34 -15.42 10.36 9.19
CA ARG A 34 -16.27 11.56 9.16
C ARG A 34 -17.74 11.18 9.36
N ARG A 35 -18.59 12.20 9.55
CA ARG A 35 -20.05 12.04 9.67
C ARG A 35 -20.77 11.63 8.36
N SER A 36 -20.09 11.66 7.21
CA SER A 36 -20.62 11.16 5.94
C SER A 36 -19.51 10.84 4.93
N SER A 37 -19.79 9.99 3.95
CA SER A 37 -18.86 9.67 2.86
C SER A 37 -18.52 10.90 2.00
N TRP A 38 -19.47 11.81 1.82
CA TRP A 38 -19.25 13.07 1.09
C TRP A 38 -18.14 13.92 1.70
N LEU A 39 -18.04 13.94 3.04
CA LEU A 39 -16.97 14.64 3.76
C LEU A 39 -15.64 13.89 3.74
N MET A 40 -15.66 12.61 3.39
CA MET A 40 -14.45 11.80 3.20
C MET A 40 -13.93 11.87 1.76
N ARG A 41 -14.67 12.44 0.79
CA ARG A 41 -14.28 12.42 -0.63
C ARG A 41 -12.86 12.95 -0.87
N SER A 42 -12.46 13.96 -0.09
CA SER A 42 -11.15 14.61 -0.17
C SER A 42 -10.13 14.10 0.85
N ASP A 43 -10.50 13.16 1.72
CA ASP A 43 -9.57 12.63 2.72
C ASP A 43 -8.49 11.75 2.06
N PRO A 44 -7.25 11.81 2.57
CA PRO A 44 -6.14 11.05 2.03
C PRO A 44 -6.28 9.54 2.27
N TYR A 45 -5.57 8.77 1.44
CA TYR A 45 -5.51 7.31 1.55
C TYR A 45 -4.37 6.85 2.46
N THR A 46 -4.64 5.74 3.14
CA THR A 46 -3.67 4.81 3.70
C THR A 46 -3.70 3.53 2.87
N PHE A 47 -2.55 3.03 2.42
CA PHE A 47 -2.50 1.70 1.82
C PHE A 47 -2.04 0.67 2.85
N VAL A 48 -2.89 -0.32 3.10
CA VAL A 48 -2.55 -1.50 3.89
C VAL A 48 -2.04 -2.57 2.93
N VAL A 49 -0.73 -2.80 2.95
CA VAL A 49 -0.04 -3.73 2.05
C VAL A 49 0.20 -5.03 2.81
N CYS A 50 -0.56 -6.07 2.50
CA CYS A 50 -0.43 -7.37 3.14
C CYS A 50 0.43 -8.29 2.27
N LEU A 51 1.69 -8.48 2.64
CA LEU A 51 2.62 -9.31 1.86
C LEU A 51 2.23 -10.79 1.94
N ASP A 52 2.35 -11.49 0.82
CA ASP A 52 2.16 -12.94 0.80
C ASP A 52 3.38 -13.65 1.44
N PRO A 53 3.18 -14.61 2.37
CA PRO A 53 4.28 -15.25 3.09
C PRO A 53 5.24 -16.08 2.21
N GLN A 54 4.78 -16.58 1.05
CA GLN A 54 5.59 -17.40 0.14
C GLN A 54 6.26 -16.54 -0.94
N LYS A 55 5.50 -15.62 -1.52
CA LYS A 55 5.98 -14.67 -2.54
C LYS A 55 5.55 -13.27 -2.11
N PRO A 56 6.38 -12.51 -1.38
CA PRO A 56 5.98 -11.25 -0.73
C PRO A 56 5.83 -10.08 -1.71
N ASP A 57 5.04 -10.32 -2.74
CA ASP A 57 4.41 -9.36 -3.63
C ASP A 57 3.01 -9.07 -3.09
N ALA A 58 2.44 -7.94 -3.50
CA ALA A 58 1.03 -7.65 -3.25
C ALA A 58 0.43 -6.76 -4.35
N VAL A 59 -0.85 -6.94 -4.62
CA VAL A 59 -1.58 -6.11 -5.60
C VAL A 59 -2.87 -5.56 -5.01
N GLY A 60 -3.25 -4.37 -5.44
CA GLY A 60 -4.53 -3.76 -5.10
C GLY A 60 -5.05 -2.93 -6.26
N TYR A 61 -6.28 -2.46 -6.12
CA TYR A 61 -6.91 -1.62 -7.13
C TYR A 61 -7.65 -0.48 -6.45
N ILE A 62 -7.72 0.66 -7.13
CA ILE A 62 -8.45 1.83 -6.67
C ILE A 62 -9.15 2.48 -7.87
N TYR A 63 -10.46 2.67 -7.73
CA TYR A 63 -11.30 3.42 -8.66
C TYR A 63 -11.79 4.68 -7.96
N ILE A 64 -11.75 5.82 -8.65
CA ILE A 64 -12.18 7.13 -8.15
C ILE A 64 -12.92 7.85 -9.27
N ASP A 65 -14.08 8.41 -8.99
CA ASP A 65 -14.84 9.29 -9.88
C ASP A 65 -15.39 10.50 -9.11
N ASP A 66 -16.45 11.13 -9.62
CA ASP A 66 -17.08 12.30 -8.99
C ASP A 66 -18.06 11.96 -7.85
N PHE A 67 -18.29 10.67 -7.57
CA PHE A 67 -19.14 10.13 -6.50
C PHE A 67 -20.64 10.50 -6.52
N HIS A 68 -21.16 11.14 -7.57
CA HIS A 68 -22.56 11.59 -7.57
C HIS A 68 -23.25 11.53 -8.94
N SER A 69 -22.49 11.61 -10.04
CA SER A 69 -23.06 11.56 -11.39
C SER A 69 -22.88 10.17 -12.01
N THR A 70 -23.48 9.97 -13.18
CA THR A 70 -23.25 8.78 -14.01
C THR A 70 -22.09 8.96 -14.99
N SER A 71 -21.47 10.15 -15.01
CA SER A 71 -20.37 10.47 -15.91
C SER A 71 -19.09 9.75 -15.49
N LYS A 72 -18.39 9.19 -16.48
CA LYS A 72 -17.05 8.62 -16.32
C LYS A 72 -15.94 9.60 -16.71
N SER A 73 -16.25 10.83 -17.09
CA SER A 73 -15.27 11.81 -17.61
C SER A 73 -14.12 12.10 -16.64
N ASN A 74 -14.39 11.99 -15.34
CA ASN A 74 -13.44 12.22 -14.26
C ASN A 74 -13.04 10.92 -13.53
N ALA A 75 -13.50 9.78 -14.03
CA ALA A 75 -13.21 8.48 -13.45
C ALA A 75 -11.77 8.06 -13.75
N GLN A 76 -11.13 7.44 -12.76
CA GLN A 76 -9.75 7.02 -12.82
C GLN A 76 -9.61 5.65 -12.16
N PHE A 77 -8.83 4.77 -12.78
CA PHE A 77 -8.56 3.44 -12.27
C PHE A 77 -7.06 3.20 -12.16
N PHE A 78 -6.62 2.68 -11.02
CA PHE A 78 -5.21 2.41 -10.77
C PHE A 78 -5.03 1.02 -10.17
N LYS A 79 -3.93 0.38 -10.56
CA LYS A 79 -3.39 -0.79 -9.90
C LYS A 79 -2.29 -0.35 -8.94
N ILE A 80 -2.41 -0.77 -7.69
CA ILE A 80 -1.39 -0.60 -6.65
C ILE A 80 -0.54 -1.86 -6.68
N ILE A 81 0.78 -1.69 -6.77
CA ILE A 81 1.70 -2.80 -6.98
C ILE A 81 2.81 -2.71 -5.95
N TYR A 82 2.96 -3.75 -5.14
CA TYR A 82 4.16 -4.03 -4.36
C TYR A 82 4.88 -5.21 -5.00
N GLN A 83 6.11 -5.01 -5.43
CA GLN A 83 6.97 -6.05 -6.01
C GLN A 83 8.18 -6.27 -5.11
N ARG A 84 8.44 -7.54 -4.76
CA ARG A 84 9.62 -7.95 -4.02
C ARG A 84 10.88 -7.64 -4.80
N VAL A 85 11.87 -7.08 -4.11
CA VAL A 85 13.26 -6.99 -4.60
C VAL A 85 14.10 -7.91 -3.73
N VAL A 86 14.76 -8.90 -4.34
CA VAL A 86 15.63 -9.83 -3.62
C VAL A 86 16.95 -9.14 -3.33
N ASP A 87 17.41 -9.20 -2.09
CA ASP A 87 18.68 -8.61 -1.70
C ASP A 87 19.85 -9.32 -2.42
N PRO A 88 20.79 -8.57 -3.02
CA PRO A 88 21.94 -9.15 -3.74
C PRO A 88 22.81 -10.08 -2.87
N THR A 89 22.76 -9.94 -1.55
CA THR A 89 23.52 -10.75 -0.59
C THR A 89 23.03 -12.20 -0.50
N GLY A 90 21.87 -12.55 -1.07
CA GLY A 90 21.46 -13.94 -1.30
C GLY A 90 20.94 -14.73 -0.09
N ALA A 91 20.71 -14.09 1.05
CA ALA A 91 20.29 -14.76 2.29
C ALA A 91 18.76 -14.90 2.47
N GLY A 92 17.96 -14.85 1.40
CA GLY A 92 16.48 -14.82 1.47
C GLY A 92 15.91 -13.49 2.00
N VAL A 93 16.78 -12.52 2.27
CA VAL A 93 16.45 -11.14 2.58
C VAL A 93 15.88 -10.47 1.34
N HIS A 94 14.85 -9.65 1.54
CA HIS A 94 14.19 -8.96 0.47
C HIS A 94 13.57 -7.66 0.94
N GLY A 95 13.74 -6.64 0.12
CA GLY A 95 13.03 -5.38 0.18
C GLY A 95 11.79 -5.40 -0.72
N GLY A 96 11.51 -4.26 -1.33
CA GLY A 96 10.48 -4.18 -2.35
C GLY A 96 10.24 -2.78 -2.88
N ARG A 97 9.48 -2.71 -3.97
CA ARG A 97 9.08 -1.46 -4.63
C ARG A 97 7.57 -1.36 -4.63
N LEU A 98 7.04 -0.26 -4.07
CA LEU A 98 5.62 0.07 -4.11
C LEU A 98 5.40 1.20 -5.11
N ARG A 99 4.48 1.02 -6.04
CA ARG A 99 4.14 2.01 -7.06
C ARG A 99 2.67 1.93 -7.46
N LEU A 100 2.23 2.94 -8.20
CA LEU A 100 0.94 2.92 -8.89
C LEU A 100 1.16 2.69 -10.39
N GLN A 101 0.18 2.05 -11.01
CA GLN A 101 0.03 2.00 -12.45
C GLN A 101 -1.38 2.42 -12.80
N ARG A 102 -1.52 3.49 -13.59
CA ARG A 102 -2.81 3.88 -14.15
C ARG A 102 -3.27 2.84 -15.17
N LEU A 103 -4.53 2.44 -15.08
CA LEU A 103 -5.17 1.49 -15.98
C LEU A 103 -6.31 2.17 -16.75
N PRO A 104 -6.67 1.68 -17.94
CA PRO A 104 -7.92 2.07 -18.57
C PRO A 104 -9.10 1.69 -17.67
N LEU A 105 -10.22 2.41 -17.76
CA LEU A 105 -11.41 2.05 -17.00
C LEU A 105 -11.92 0.67 -17.44
N PRO A 106 -12.60 -0.09 -16.55
CA PRO A 106 -13.19 -1.36 -16.95
C PRO A 106 -14.13 -1.20 -18.16
N GLY A 107 -13.82 -1.92 -19.24
CA GLY A 107 -14.53 -1.85 -20.52
C GLY A 107 -13.96 -0.86 -21.53
N GLU A 108 -12.93 -0.09 -21.17
CA GLU A 108 -12.22 0.82 -22.07
C GLU A 108 -10.86 0.23 -22.50
N THR A 109 -10.40 0.61 -23.69
CA THR A 109 -9.13 0.11 -24.27
C THR A 109 -7.98 1.09 -24.09
N SER A 110 -8.25 2.33 -23.69
CA SER A 110 -7.26 3.40 -23.60
C SER A 110 -7.47 4.23 -22.35
N ILE A 111 -6.39 4.82 -21.86
CA ILE A 111 -6.42 5.70 -20.69
C ILE A 111 -6.88 7.08 -21.16
N VAL A 112 -7.99 7.57 -20.59
CA VAL A 112 -8.44 8.95 -20.75
C VAL A 112 -8.11 9.72 -19.47
N LEU A 113 -7.40 10.84 -19.61
CA LEU A 113 -7.12 11.71 -18.48
C LEU A 113 -8.36 12.55 -18.13
N PRO A 114 -8.62 12.83 -16.84
CA PRO A 114 -9.70 13.71 -16.43
C PRO A 114 -9.58 15.08 -17.12
N LYS A 115 -10.72 15.64 -17.52
CA LYS A 115 -10.77 16.95 -18.21
C LYS A 115 -10.83 18.13 -17.26
N ASP A 116 -11.43 17.93 -16.08
CA ASP A 116 -11.62 18.95 -15.07
C ASP A 116 -10.54 18.88 -13.99
N ASP A 117 -10.42 19.96 -13.20
CA ASP A 117 -9.55 20.01 -12.02
C ASP A 117 -10.16 19.12 -10.91
N VAL A 118 -9.94 17.82 -11.04
CA VAL A 118 -10.44 16.81 -10.11
C VAL A 118 -9.61 16.87 -8.85
N PHE A 119 -10.26 17.03 -7.69
CA PHE A 119 -9.56 16.85 -6.42
C PHE A 119 -9.04 15.42 -6.30
N ILE A 120 -7.71 15.27 -6.33
CA ILE A 120 -7.07 13.96 -6.19
C ILE A 120 -6.57 13.80 -4.74
N PRO A 121 -7.07 12.80 -4.01
CA PRO A 121 -6.59 12.53 -2.66
C PRO A 121 -5.11 12.16 -2.66
N LYS A 122 -4.38 12.71 -1.68
CA LYS A 122 -3.01 12.29 -1.38
C LYS A 122 -2.98 10.93 -0.68
N ILE A 123 -1.80 10.35 -0.60
CA ILE A 123 -1.48 9.19 0.21
C ILE A 123 -0.70 9.67 1.42
N GLU A 124 -1.24 9.44 2.61
CA GLU A 124 -0.65 9.92 3.87
C GLU A 124 0.05 8.83 4.68
N ARG A 125 -0.16 7.55 4.32
CA ARG A 125 0.46 6.44 5.05
C ARG A 125 0.53 5.13 4.26
N PHE A 126 1.59 4.40 4.52
CA PHE A 126 1.70 2.98 4.17
C PHE A 126 1.77 2.14 5.45
N VAL A 127 1.03 1.04 5.49
CA VAL A 127 1.08 0.02 6.55
C VAL A 127 1.42 -1.31 5.90
N ILE A 128 2.67 -1.76 6.04
CA ILE A 128 3.14 -3.01 5.45
C ILE A 128 3.07 -4.10 6.50
N VAL A 129 2.29 -5.13 6.22
CA VAL A 129 2.04 -6.25 7.13
C VAL A 129 2.75 -7.48 6.61
N GLY A 130 3.53 -8.13 7.48
CA GLY A 130 4.24 -9.38 7.16
C GLY A 130 5.66 -9.17 6.64
N PHE A 131 6.26 -8.00 6.86
CA PHE A 131 7.65 -7.74 6.48
C PHE A 131 8.60 -8.58 7.34
N SER A 132 9.34 -9.52 6.76
CA SER A 132 10.21 -10.45 7.53
C SER A 132 11.69 -10.04 7.54
N SER A 133 12.13 -9.23 6.58
CA SER A 133 13.52 -8.80 6.42
C SER A 133 13.88 -7.57 7.29
N PRO A 134 15.14 -7.39 7.73
CA PRO A 134 15.58 -6.15 8.35
C PRO A 134 15.58 -5.01 7.30
N LEU A 135 14.81 -3.96 7.57
CA LEU A 135 14.73 -2.78 6.72
C LEU A 135 15.73 -1.73 7.19
N GLU A 136 16.57 -1.22 6.29
CA GLU A 136 17.54 -0.17 6.60
C GLU A 136 17.00 1.21 6.29
N ARG A 137 16.26 1.34 5.18
CA ARG A 137 15.81 2.64 4.65
C ARG A 137 14.58 2.50 3.78
N ILE A 138 13.83 3.59 3.66
CA ILE A 138 12.75 3.75 2.69
C ILE A 138 13.01 5.02 1.89
N THR A 139 12.98 4.89 0.57
CA THR A 139 13.24 5.98 -0.38
C THR A 139 11.99 6.26 -1.18
N VAL A 140 11.63 7.52 -1.34
CA VAL A 140 10.70 7.96 -2.36
C VAL A 140 11.48 8.42 -3.58
N ILE A 141 11.10 7.88 -4.73
CA ILE A 141 11.60 8.19 -6.05
C ILE A 141 10.41 8.79 -6.82
N ASP A 142 10.51 10.05 -7.19
CA ASP A 142 9.50 10.79 -7.95
C ASP A 142 10.17 11.22 -9.26
N ALA A 143 9.48 11.10 -10.39
CA ALA A 143 10.06 11.33 -11.72
C ALA A 143 10.68 12.73 -11.87
N HIS A 144 10.19 13.73 -11.12
CA HIS A 144 10.58 15.13 -11.28
C HIS A 144 11.13 15.77 -10.01
N LYS A 145 11.39 15.00 -8.96
CA LYS A 145 11.91 15.52 -7.68
C LYS A 145 13.13 14.73 -7.22
N PRO A 146 14.03 15.35 -6.43
CA PRO A 146 15.12 14.63 -5.81
C PRO A 146 14.62 13.44 -5.00
N ARG A 147 15.36 12.33 -5.07
CA ARG A 147 15.11 11.17 -4.21
C ARG A 147 15.20 11.61 -2.75
N ARG A 148 14.29 11.09 -1.92
CA ARG A 148 14.27 11.44 -0.49
C ARG A 148 14.00 10.24 0.39
N ASN A 149 14.69 10.21 1.51
CA ASN A 149 14.44 9.20 2.55
C ASN A 149 13.23 9.59 3.38
N ILE A 150 12.44 8.58 3.77
CA ILE A 150 11.27 8.78 4.64
C ILE A 150 11.41 7.90 5.88
N GLY A 151 11.10 8.50 7.03
CA GLY A 151 11.09 7.80 8.31
C GLY A 151 10.00 6.73 8.38
N PHE A 152 10.30 5.64 9.09
CA PHE A 152 9.36 4.55 9.33
C PHE A 152 9.47 4.05 10.76
N SER A 153 8.41 3.44 11.25
CA SER A 153 8.37 2.76 12.54
C SER A 153 8.05 1.29 12.34
N ILE A 154 8.68 0.42 13.14
CA ILE A 154 8.42 -1.01 13.13
C ILE A 154 7.67 -1.36 14.40
N THR A 155 6.52 -2.03 14.26
CA THR A 155 5.91 -2.77 15.38
C THR A 155 6.48 -4.18 15.36
N PRO A 156 7.22 -4.60 16.40
CA PRO A 156 7.81 -5.93 16.44
C PRO A 156 6.72 -7.00 16.51
N SER A 157 7.04 -8.19 16.03
CA SER A 157 6.23 -9.37 16.33
C SER A 157 6.28 -9.60 17.84
N SER A 158 5.14 -9.49 18.52
CA SER A 158 5.07 -9.67 19.97
C SER A 158 5.27 -11.14 20.32
N ALA A 159 6.32 -11.43 21.10
CA ALA A 159 6.77 -12.77 21.49
C ALA A 159 5.76 -13.63 22.28
N GLY A 160 4.58 -13.09 22.64
CA GLY A 160 3.53 -13.79 23.39
C GLY A 160 2.24 -14.09 22.61
N PHE A 161 2.02 -13.45 21.46
CA PHE A 161 0.82 -13.68 20.67
C PHE A 161 1.17 -14.48 19.42
N LYS A 162 0.83 -15.77 19.43
CA LYS A 162 0.82 -16.59 18.22
C LYS A 162 0.05 -15.81 17.15
N HIS A 163 0.63 -15.65 15.97
CA HIS A 163 0.03 -14.99 14.79
C HIS A 163 0.17 -13.46 14.64
N VAL A 164 0.97 -12.74 15.43
CA VAL A 164 1.21 -11.30 15.16
C VAL A 164 2.33 -11.11 14.12
N PRO A 165 2.04 -10.54 12.93
CA PRO A 165 3.09 -10.24 11.95
C PRO A 165 3.88 -9.00 12.37
N ARG A 166 5.11 -8.87 11.88
CA ARG A 166 5.84 -7.60 11.93
C ARG A 166 5.15 -6.58 11.02
N ILE A 167 4.99 -5.35 11.50
CA ILE A 167 4.33 -4.27 10.78
C ILE A 167 5.32 -3.11 10.59
N VAL A 168 5.46 -2.64 9.36
CA VAL A 168 6.21 -1.42 9.04
C VAL A 168 5.20 -0.32 8.73
N VAL A 169 5.36 0.84 9.35
CA VAL A 169 4.49 1.99 9.14
C VAL A 169 5.31 3.16 8.61
N VAL A 170 4.94 3.67 7.45
CA VAL A 170 5.51 4.88 6.83
C VAL A 170 4.49 5.99 6.95
N ARG A 171 4.82 7.07 7.65
CA ARG A 171 3.90 8.21 7.85
C ARG A 171 4.30 9.38 6.96
N LYS A 172 3.30 10.08 6.43
CA LYS A 172 3.45 11.28 5.59
C LYS A 172 4.41 11.07 4.41
N PRO A 173 4.19 10.06 3.54
CA PRO A 173 4.90 10.00 2.29
C PRO A 173 4.50 11.17 1.35
N ASP A 174 3.33 11.78 1.56
CA ASP A 174 2.85 12.97 0.84
C ASP A 174 2.88 12.81 -0.70
N LEU A 175 2.43 11.63 -1.15
CA LEU A 175 2.38 11.26 -2.57
C LEU A 175 0.99 11.49 -3.14
N SER A 176 0.89 11.86 -4.40
CA SER A 176 -0.39 11.98 -5.11
C SER A 176 -0.74 10.67 -5.83
N LEU A 177 -2.03 10.37 -6.00
CA LEU A 177 -2.45 9.27 -6.88
C LEU A 177 -2.17 9.57 -8.37
N ASN A 178 -2.03 10.84 -8.74
CA ASN A 178 -1.82 11.25 -10.12
C ASN A 178 -0.36 11.37 -10.55
N ASP A 179 0.56 11.40 -9.59
CA ASP A 179 1.98 11.55 -9.86
C ASP A 179 2.60 10.17 -10.11
N GLU A 180 3.65 10.13 -10.93
CA GLU A 180 4.48 8.93 -11.09
C GLU A 180 5.54 8.89 -9.99
N TRP A 181 5.41 7.92 -9.10
CA TRP A 181 6.33 7.70 -8.00
C TRP A 181 6.54 6.21 -7.73
N GLU A 182 7.68 5.91 -7.11
CA GLU A 182 8.01 4.61 -6.54
C GLU A 182 8.55 4.80 -5.12
N VAL A 183 8.15 3.90 -4.23
CA VAL A 183 8.68 3.82 -2.86
C VAL A 183 9.53 2.56 -2.77
N HIS A 184 10.83 2.73 -2.57
CA HIS A 184 11.80 1.65 -2.46
C HIS A 184 12.07 1.32 -0.98
N PHE A 185 11.72 0.10 -0.57
CA PHE A 185 11.98 -0.48 0.73
C PHE A 185 13.29 -1.25 0.67
N VAL A 186 14.34 -0.72 1.27
CA VAL A 186 15.71 -1.21 1.13
C VAL A 186 16.08 -2.11 2.30
N THR A 187 16.55 -3.30 1.99
CA THR A 187 17.15 -4.24 2.96
C THR A 187 18.64 -4.40 2.67
N GLY A 188 19.47 -4.44 3.72
CA GLY A 188 20.90 -4.69 3.57
C GLY A 188 21.66 -3.65 2.73
N LYS A 189 22.79 -4.10 2.16
CA LYS A 189 23.69 -3.32 1.29
C LYS A 189 23.22 -3.28 -0.18
N GLU A 190 21.93 -3.08 -0.46
CA GLU A 190 21.58 -2.60 -1.81
C GLU A 190 22.40 -1.32 -2.05
N SER A 191 23.16 -1.29 -3.16
CA SER A 191 24.27 -0.35 -3.33
C SER A 191 23.84 1.07 -2.99
N ARG A 192 24.68 1.78 -2.22
CA ARG A 192 24.56 3.23 -2.03
C ARG A 192 24.61 3.99 -3.37
N ASP A 193 24.95 3.34 -4.48
CA ASP A 193 24.91 3.95 -5.81
C ASP A 193 23.49 4.08 -6.39
N ASP A 194 22.48 3.49 -5.75
CA ASP A 194 21.05 3.76 -6.00
C ASP A 194 20.57 5.04 -5.25
N LEU A 195 21.49 5.96 -4.92
CA LEU A 195 21.18 7.26 -4.29
C LEU A 195 20.69 8.30 -5.30
#